data_AF-A0A810NPC4-F1
#
_entry.id   AF-A0A810NPC4-F1
#
_cell.length_a   1.000
_cell.length_b   1.000
_cell.length_c   1.000
_cell.angle_alpha   90.00
_cell.angle_beta   90.00
_cell.angle_gamma   90.00
#
_symmetry.space_group_name_H-M   'P 1'
#
loop_
_entity.id
_entity.type
_entity.pdbx_description
1 polymer ?
#
loop_
_entity_poly.entity_id
_entity_poly.type
_entity_poly.pdbx_seq_one_letter_code
_entity_poly.pdbx_strand_id
1 'polypeptide(L)'
;MVGGASLVGATALGSLAPEAAFGAPEAAVEPGAPDPNFAEGRITGISAGMLFVTGSDLALWRIRITGGTSIWKLRPTTFDAVAVGDGLYARGLRLDDGTLAADSVWVNIVNLHAHIAAIGRNVLHLDHKGRRVVGHLVPGTSAARYNDTPAVSDMSMLRVGKHVQVIGAWVPDTNEVEIATVYASA
;
A
#
# COMPACT_ATOMS: atom_id res chain seq x y z
N MET A 1 6.85 -0.77 21.29
CA MET A 1 5.46 -1.29 21.41
C MET A 1 4.86 -1.34 20.01
N VAL A 2 4.44 -2.53 19.61
CA VAL A 2 3.96 -2.87 18.26
C VAL A 2 2.57 -2.26 18.06
N GLY A 3 2.44 -1.34 17.11
CA GLY A 3 1.17 -0.78 16.69
C GLY A 3 0.57 -1.68 15.61
N GLY A 4 -0.50 -2.39 15.93
CA GLY A 4 -1.17 -3.31 15.01
C GLY A 4 -1.59 -2.60 13.72
N ALA A 5 -0.89 -2.95 12.64
CA ALA A 5 -1.43 -2.91 11.29
C ALA A 5 -2.32 -4.16 11.15
N SER A 6 -3.58 -3.97 10.78
CA SER A 6 -4.48 -5.07 10.46
C SER A 6 -3.92 -5.82 9.24
N LEU A 7 -3.51 -7.06 9.44
CA LEU A 7 -3.18 -8.02 8.39
C LEU A 7 -4.47 -8.34 7.63
N VAL A 8 -4.47 -8.16 6.31
CA VAL A 8 -5.58 -8.55 5.44
C VAL A 8 -5.02 -9.50 4.39
N GLY A 9 -5.48 -10.75 4.41
CA GLY A 9 -5.20 -11.74 3.37
C GLY A 9 -6.05 -11.47 2.14
N ALA A 10 -5.46 -11.59 0.94
CA ALA A 10 -6.12 -11.24 -0.31
C ALA A 10 -5.80 -12.24 -1.43
N THR A 11 -6.77 -13.07 -1.79
CA THR A 11 -6.67 -14.01 -2.93
C THR A 11 -7.65 -13.60 -4.02
N ALA A 12 -7.12 -13.11 -5.15
CA ALA A 12 -7.68 -13.29 -6.49
C ALA A 12 -6.67 -12.78 -7.54
N LEU A 13 -6.40 -13.63 -8.54
CA LEU A 13 -5.53 -13.37 -9.69
C LEU A 13 -5.99 -12.16 -10.51
N GLY A 14 -5.06 -11.25 -10.83
CA GLY A 14 -5.15 -10.31 -11.95
C GLY A 14 -5.34 -8.84 -11.58
N SER A 15 -4.29 -8.02 -11.80
CA SER A 15 -4.30 -6.55 -11.95
C SER A 15 -5.14 -5.74 -10.94
N LEU A 16 -5.19 -6.15 -9.68
CA LEU A 16 -6.03 -5.47 -8.71
C LEU A 16 -5.35 -4.19 -8.20
N ALA A 17 -6.03 -3.06 -8.43
CA ALA A 17 -5.77 -1.83 -7.71
C ALA A 17 -5.83 -2.09 -6.17
N PRO A 18 -5.09 -1.34 -5.33
CA PRO A 18 -4.98 -1.58 -3.90
C PRO A 18 -6.31 -1.87 -3.20
N GLU A 19 -7.37 -1.18 -3.63
CA GLU A 19 -8.73 -1.33 -3.11
C GLU A 19 -9.26 -2.76 -3.19
N ALA A 20 -8.91 -3.50 -4.25
CA ALA A 20 -9.34 -4.87 -4.46
C ALA A 20 -8.44 -5.90 -3.74
N ALA A 21 -7.19 -5.54 -3.41
CA ALA A 21 -6.41 -6.30 -2.43
C ALA A 21 -7.02 -6.20 -1.03
N PHE A 22 -7.66 -5.08 -0.67
CA PHE A 22 -8.35 -4.94 0.62
C PHE A 22 -9.77 -5.54 0.66
N GLY A 23 -10.30 -6.07 -0.45
CA GLY A 23 -11.68 -6.54 -0.58
C GLY A 23 -11.87 -8.01 -0.98
N ALA A 24 -10.79 -8.79 -1.15
CA ALA A 24 -10.85 -10.18 -1.62
C ALA A 24 -11.17 -11.19 -0.48
N PRO A 25 -11.92 -12.28 -0.75
CA PRO A 25 -12.20 -13.32 0.24
C PRO A 25 -10.95 -14.14 0.59
N GLU A 26 -10.85 -14.49 1.89
CA GLU A 26 -9.75 -15.24 2.51
C GLU A 26 -9.61 -16.65 1.93
N ALA A 27 -8.42 -17.00 1.43
CA ALA A 27 -8.06 -18.40 1.23
C ALA A 27 -7.96 -19.13 2.57
N ALA A 28 -8.28 -20.42 2.57
CA ALA A 28 -8.19 -21.30 3.73
C ALA A 28 -6.72 -21.55 4.15
N VAL A 29 -6.11 -20.53 4.75
CA VAL A 29 -4.94 -20.68 5.61
C VAL A 29 -5.49 -20.93 7.01
N GLU A 30 -4.92 -21.89 7.74
CA GLU A 30 -5.25 -22.11 9.15
C GLU A 30 -5.24 -20.76 9.90
N PRO A 31 -6.32 -20.38 10.60
CA PRO A 31 -6.39 -19.09 11.25
C PRO A 31 -5.17 -18.85 12.18
N GLY A 32 -4.33 -17.87 11.80
CA GLY A 32 -3.13 -17.50 12.55
C GLY A 32 -1.81 -18.13 12.09
N ALA A 33 -1.82 -19.02 11.08
CA ALA A 33 -0.59 -19.49 10.45
C ALA A 33 -0.05 -18.42 9.46
N PRO A 34 1.27 -18.16 9.42
CA PRO A 34 1.86 -17.28 8.42
C PRO A 34 1.59 -17.79 7.00
N ASP A 35 1.09 -16.91 6.11
CA ASP A 35 0.89 -17.24 4.69
C ASP A 35 2.26 -17.37 3.98
N PRO A 36 2.69 -18.57 3.56
CA PRO A 36 4.00 -18.76 2.96
C PRO A 36 4.15 -18.09 1.59
N ASN A 37 3.03 -17.73 0.96
CA ASN A 37 2.94 -17.07 -0.34
C ASN A 37 2.83 -15.55 -0.24
N PHE A 38 2.98 -15.01 0.96
CA PHE A 38 2.96 -13.58 1.25
C PHE A 38 4.28 -13.15 1.88
N ALA A 39 4.83 -12.06 1.36
CA ALA A 39 5.98 -11.39 1.94
C ALA A 39 5.65 -9.93 2.21
N GLU A 40 6.12 -9.41 3.34
CA GLU A 40 6.13 -7.99 3.63
C GLU A 40 7.53 -7.59 4.08
N GLY A 41 7.85 -6.31 3.95
CA GLY A 41 9.02 -5.74 4.60
C GLY A 41 9.62 -4.58 3.84
N ARG A 42 10.88 -4.28 4.17
CA ARG A 42 11.65 -3.22 3.51
C ARG A 42 12.67 -3.83 2.54
N ILE A 43 12.75 -3.27 1.34
CA ILE A 43 13.74 -3.66 0.33
C ILE A 43 15.13 -3.23 0.81
N THR A 44 16.02 -4.20 0.96
CA THR A 44 17.41 -4.00 1.37
C THR A 44 18.39 -4.18 0.22
N GLY A 45 17.97 -4.82 -0.88
CA GLY A 45 18.78 -4.98 -2.08
C GLY A 45 17.96 -5.29 -3.32
N ILE A 46 18.49 -4.94 -4.48
CA ILE A 46 17.89 -5.21 -5.79
C ILE A 46 19.00 -5.74 -6.71
N SER A 47 18.75 -6.88 -7.37
CA SER A 47 19.70 -7.42 -8.34
C SER A 47 19.00 -8.30 -9.38
N ALA A 48 19.19 -8.00 -10.68
CA ALA A 48 18.75 -8.86 -11.79
C ALA A 48 17.28 -9.36 -11.70
N GLY A 49 16.33 -8.48 -11.38
CA GLY A 49 14.91 -8.85 -11.22
C GLY A 49 14.59 -9.56 -9.90
N MET A 50 15.54 -9.60 -8.97
CA MET A 50 15.37 -10.10 -7.61
C MET A 50 15.32 -8.93 -6.62
N LEU A 51 14.34 -8.96 -5.73
CA LEU A 51 14.28 -8.11 -4.54
C LEU A 51 14.73 -8.91 -3.31
N PHE A 52 15.59 -8.30 -2.51
CA PHE A 52 15.95 -8.78 -1.19
C PHE A 52 15.23 -7.90 -0.17
N VAL A 53 14.44 -8.53 0.69
CA VAL A 53 13.53 -7.84 1.60
C VAL A 53 13.73 -8.36 3.01
N THR A 54 13.79 -7.45 3.97
CA THR A 54 13.77 -7.77 5.39
C THR A 54 12.38 -7.48 5.94
N GLY A 55 11.69 -8.53 6.38
CA GLY A 55 10.38 -8.46 7.03
C GLY A 55 10.43 -7.80 8.40
N SER A 56 9.28 -7.34 8.89
CA SER A 56 9.15 -6.76 10.23
C SER A 56 9.43 -7.79 11.34
N ASP A 57 9.27 -9.08 11.04
CA ASP A 57 9.63 -10.23 11.86
C ASP A 57 11.11 -10.64 11.72
N LEU A 58 11.92 -9.85 11.01
CA LEU A 58 13.31 -10.12 10.64
C LEU A 58 13.50 -11.29 9.65
N ALA A 59 12.42 -11.82 9.07
CA ALA A 59 12.53 -12.80 8.00
C ALA A 59 13.21 -12.19 6.77
N LEU A 60 14.06 -12.97 6.11
CA LEU A 60 14.71 -12.57 4.87
C LEU A 60 14.00 -13.21 3.68
N TRP A 61 13.56 -12.37 2.76
CA TRP A 61 12.85 -12.79 1.55
C TRP A 61 13.70 -12.54 0.32
N ARG A 62 13.66 -13.50 -0.60
CA ARG A 62 14.10 -13.34 -1.98
C ARG A 62 12.87 -13.39 -2.86
N ILE A 63 12.57 -12.30 -3.54
CA ILE A 63 11.36 -12.16 -4.33
C ILE A 63 11.77 -11.98 -5.79
N ARG A 64 11.33 -12.89 -6.66
CA ARG A 64 11.59 -12.83 -8.09
C ARG A 64 10.48 -12.08 -8.79
N ILE A 65 10.85 -11.02 -9.49
CA ILE A 65 9.98 -10.27 -10.38
C ILE A 65 10.14 -10.83 -11.79
N THR A 66 9.03 -11.02 -12.48
CA THR A 66 8.98 -11.51 -13.86
C THR A 66 8.22 -10.53 -14.73
N GLY A 67 8.20 -10.73 -16.05
CA GLY A 67 7.37 -9.93 -16.96
C GLY A 67 5.87 -10.05 -16.69
N GLY A 68 5.42 -11.06 -15.96
CA GLY A 68 4.03 -11.23 -15.56
C GLY A 68 3.67 -10.60 -14.20
N THR A 69 4.64 -10.03 -13.48
CA THR A 69 4.39 -9.46 -12.16
C THR A 69 3.69 -8.10 -12.28
N SER A 70 2.55 -7.94 -11.62
CA SER A 70 1.88 -6.65 -11.49
C SER A 70 2.55 -5.82 -10.39
N ILE A 71 3.01 -4.61 -10.71
CA ILE A 71 3.67 -3.73 -9.74
C ILE A 71 2.83 -2.46 -9.57
N TRP A 72 2.60 -2.10 -8.31
CA TRP A 72 1.88 -0.89 -7.93
C TRP A 72 2.72 -0.03 -7.00
N LYS A 73 2.88 1.25 -7.35
CA LYS A 73 3.47 2.28 -6.49
C LYS A 73 2.70 3.56 -6.75
N LEU A 74 1.68 3.82 -5.92
CA LEU A 74 0.60 4.79 -6.13
C LEU A 74 -0.31 4.54 -7.36
N ARG A 75 0.24 4.01 -8.43
CA ARG A 75 -0.39 3.64 -9.70
C ARG A 75 0.26 2.37 -10.26
N PRO A 76 -0.35 1.70 -11.25
CA PRO A 76 0.32 0.63 -11.97
C PRO A 76 1.65 1.14 -12.54
N THR A 77 2.71 0.40 -12.32
CA THR A 77 4.07 0.79 -12.70
C THR A 77 4.93 -0.43 -13.04
N THR A 78 6.20 -0.20 -13.29
CA THR A 78 7.20 -1.17 -13.70
C THR A 78 8.33 -1.26 -12.67
N PHE A 79 9.17 -2.28 -12.81
CA PHE A 79 10.18 -2.63 -11.81
C PHE A 79 11.22 -1.52 -11.55
N ASP A 80 11.48 -0.67 -12.54
CA ASP A 80 12.36 0.49 -12.46
C ASP A 80 11.91 1.56 -11.45
N ALA A 81 10.62 1.59 -11.06
CA ALA A 81 10.12 2.49 -10.04
C ALA A 81 10.40 2.00 -8.60
N VAL A 82 10.87 0.76 -8.45
CA VAL A 82 11.15 0.11 -7.16
C VAL A 82 12.58 0.41 -6.73
N ALA A 83 12.76 0.85 -5.49
CA ALA A 83 14.05 1.25 -4.95
C ALA A 83 14.37 0.60 -3.60
N VAL A 84 15.66 0.48 -3.29
CA VAL A 84 16.11 0.13 -1.93
C VAL A 84 15.58 1.18 -0.95
N GLY A 85 15.07 0.71 0.20
CA GLY A 85 14.42 1.55 1.21
C GLY A 85 12.89 1.61 1.08
N ASP A 86 12.32 1.23 -0.06
CA ASP A 86 10.87 1.07 -0.18
C ASP A 86 10.35 -0.03 0.75
N GLY A 87 9.19 0.20 1.34
CA GLY A 87 8.38 -0.86 1.94
C GLY A 87 7.57 -1.57 0.85
N LEU A 88 7.31 -2.86 1.03
CA LEU A 88 6.48 -3.60 0.10
C LEU A 88 5.61 -4.66 0.78
N TYR A 89 4.57 -5.01 0.05
CA TYR A 89 3.84 -6.26 0.17
C TYR A 89 3.96 -7.00 -1.16
N ALA A 90 4.24 -8.29 -1.12
CA ALA A 90 4.31 -9.14 -2.30
C ALA A 90 3.49 -10.40 -2.09
N ARG A 91 2.80 -10.82 -3.14
CA ARG A 91 2.17 -12.13 -3.24
C ARG A 91 2.72 -12.89 -4.44
N GLY A 92 2.74 -14.20 -4.33
CA GLY A 92 3.19 -15.07 -5.39
C GLY A 92 3.25 -16.52 -4.97
N LEU A 93 3.97 -17.32 -5.76
CA LEU A 93 4.19 -18.73 -5.47
C LEU A 93 5.55 -18.90 -4.80
N ARG A 94 5.58 -19.51 -3.62
CA ARG A 94 6.85 -19.92 -3.01
C ARG A 94 7.39 -21.16 -3.71
N LEU A 95 8.61 -21.06 -4.23
CA LEU A 95 9.33 -22.14 -4.90
C LEU A 95 10.05 -23.03 -3.87
N ASP A 96 10.43 -24.23 -4.29
CA ASP A 96 11.16 -25.21 -3.46
C ASP A 96 12.49 -24.67 -2.93
N ASP A 97 13.13 -23.75 -3.66
CA ASP A 97 14.36 -23.09 -3.23
C ASP A 97 14.13 -22.00 -2.18
N GLY A 98 12.86 -21.71 -1.82
CA GLY A 98 12.44 -20.69 -0.87
C GLY A 98 12.25 -19.29 -1.45
N THR A 99 12.46 -19.09 -2.76
CA THR A 99 12.18 -17.83 -3.47
C THR A 99 10.68 -17.64 -3.63
N LEU A 100 10.19 -16.41 -3.46
CA LEU A 100 8.82 -16.05 -3.82
C LEU A 100 8.79 -15.57 -5.28
N ALA A 101 8.19 -16.34 -6.19
CA ALA A 101 7.93 -15.89 -7.55
C ALA A 101 6.67 -15.00 -7.54
N ALA A 102 6.87 -13.67 -7.59
CA ALA A 102 5.79 -12.71 -7.36
C ALA A 102 4.82 -12.62 -8.56
N ASP A 103 3.53 -12.70 -8.28
CA ASP A 103 2.48 -12.29 -9.21
C ASP A 103 2.12 -10.81 -9.04
N SER A 104 2.24 -10.28 -7.82
CA SER A 104 1.82 -8.92 -7.47
C SER A 104 2.74 -8.32 -6.41
N VAL A 105 3.10 -7.05 -6.58
CA VAL A 105 3.90 -6.27 -5.64
C VAL A 105 3.27 -4.91 -5.45
N TRP A 106 2.94 -4.57 -4.20
CA TRP A 106 2.48 -3.26 -3.78
C TRP A 106 3.57 -2.56 -2.99
N VAL A 107 4.05 -1.46 -3.52
CA VAL A 107 5.19 -0.71 -3.00
C VAL A 107 4.70 0.55 -2.30
N ASN A 108 5.11 0.69 -1.04
CA ASN A 108 4.77 1.78 -0.13
C ASN A 108 3.26 2.00 0.10
N ILE A 109 2.39 1.11 -0.36
CA ILE A 109 0.95 1.32 -0.29
C ILE A 109 0.47 1.35 1.16
N VAL A 110 -0.35 2.35 1.47
CA VAL A 110 -0.95 2.55 2.78
C VAL A 110 -2.47 2.63 2.71
N ASN A 111 -3.09 2.23 3.80
CA ASN A 111 -4.50 2.46 4.08
C ASN A 111 -4.61 3.10 5.47
N LEU A 112 -4.87 4.42 5.51
CA LEU A 112 -4.86 5.22 6.73
C LEU A 112 -6.28 5.67 7.08
N HIS A 113 -6.74 5.32 8.28
CA HIS A 113 -7.90 5.98 8.89
C HIS A 113 -7.43 7.18 9.71
N ALA A 114 -7.79 8.38 9.29
CA ALA A 114 -7.28 9.62 9.89
C ALA A 114 -8.40 10.66 10.04
N HIS A 115 -8.13 11.73 10.78
CA HIS A 115 -8.95 12.94 10.71
C HIS A 115 -8.17 14.08 10.03
N ILE A 116 -8.88 14.92 9.29
CA ILE A 116 -8.28 16.08 8.61
C ILE A 116 -8.02 17.17 9.67
N ALA A 117 -6.76 17.45 9.97
CA ALA A 117 -6.35 18.50 10.89
C ALA A 117 -6.27 19.87 10.20
N ALA A 118 -5.86 19.92 8.93
CA ALA A 118 -5.86 21.14 8.11
C ALA A 118 -5.86 20.79 6.61
N ILE A 119 -6.33 21.72 5.78
CA ILE A 119 -6.36 21.60 4.32
C ILE A 119 -5.56 22.75 3.72
N GLY A 120 -4.54 22.44 2.93
CA GLY A 120 -3.82 23.39 2.09
C GLY A 120 -4.17 23.21 0.61
N ARG A 121 -3.48 23.92 -0.27
CA ARG A 121 -3.77 23.89 -1.73
C ARG A 121 -3.63 22.49 -2.34
N ASN A 122 -2.51 21.82 -2.06
CA ASN A 122 -2.18 20.48 -2.59
C ASN A 122 -1.80 19.51 -1.47
N VAL A 123 -2.26 19.77 -0.24
CA VAL A 123 -1.85 19.01 0.93
C VAL A 123 -2.99 18.88 1.93
N LEU A 124 -3.12 17.69 2.51
CA LEU A 124 -3.95 17.40 3.66
C LEU A 124 -3.04 17.16 4.86
N HIS A 125 -3.21 17.93 5.92
CA HIS A 125 -2.61 17.60 7.20
C HIS A 125 -3.56 16.63 7.91
N LEU A 126 -3.08 15.42 8.14
CA LEU A 126 -3.85 14.33 8.71
C LEU A 126 -3.32 14.03 10.11
N ASP A 127 -4.20 13.66 11.00
CA ASP A 127 -3.84 13.00 12.25
C ASP A 127 -4.33 11.56 12.22
N HIS A 128 -3.37 10.65 12.33
CA HIS A 128 -3.58 9.22 12.41
C HIS A 128 -3.16 8.76 13.81
N LYS A 129 -4.15 8.54 14.69
CA LYS A 129 -3.95 8.06 16.06
C LYS A 129 -2.99 8.95 16.87
N GLY A 130 -3.14 10.27 16.77
CA GLY A 130 -2.29 11.24 17.47
C GLY A 130 -0.94 11.51 16.81
N ARG A 131 -0.69 10.97 15.61
CA ARG A 131 0.53 11.20 14.84
C ARG A 131 0.20 12.01 13.59
N ARG A 132 0.96 13.08 13.38
CA ARG A 132 0.85 13.93 12.19
C ARG A 132 1.37 13.20 10.95
N VAL A 133 0.53 13.16 9.92
CA VAL A 133 0.84 12.70 8.57
C VAL A 133 0.56 13.84 7.59
N VAL A 134 1.41 14.01 6.59
CA VAL A 134 1.24 15.01 5.54
C VAL A 134 0.88 14.30 4.24
N GLY A 135 -0.37 14.44 3.80
CA GLY A 135 -0.85 13.83 2.57
C GLY A 135 -0.75 14.80 1.38
N HIS A 136 0.06 14.49 0.38
CA HIS A 136 0.22 15.28 -0.83
C HIS A 136 -0.77 14.85 -1.90
N LEU A 137 -1.50 15.82 -2.45
CA LEU A 137 -2.33 15.60 -3.62
C LEU A 137 -1.43 15.57 -4.86
N VAL A 138 -1.50 14.47 -5.60
CA VAL A 138 -0.76 14.22 -6.84
C VAL A 138 -1.66 14.55 -8.04
N PRO A 139 -1.32 15.58 -8.83
CA PRO A 139 -2.12 15.97 -10.00
C PRO A 139 -2.34 14.80 -10.96
N GLY A 140 -3.59 14.65 -11.41
CA GLY A 140 -3.99 13.56 -12.33
C GLY A 140 -4.05 12.17 -11.71
N THR A 141 -3.78 12.03 -10.40
CA THR A 141 -3.84 10.76 -9.67
C THR A 141 -4.79 10.83 -8.49
N SER A 142 -4.66 11.86 -7.64
CA SER A 142 -5.49 11.96 -6.44
C SER A 142 -6.96 12.18 -6.78
N ALA A 143 -7.83 11.39 -6.15
CA ALA A 143 -9.27 11.52 -6.22
C ALA A 143 -9.92 11.43 -4.84
N ALA A 144 -11.09 12.04 -4.66
CA ALA A 144 -11.94 11.87 -3.50
C ALA A 144 -13.17 11.05 -3.88
N ARG A 145 -13.57 10.14 -3.01
CA ARG A 145 -14.83 9.41 -3.06
C ARG A 145 -15.70 9.86 -1.90
N TYR A 146 -16.86 10.41 -2.21
CA TYR A 146 -17.81 10.90 -1.20
C TYR A 146 -18.98 9.94 -1.09
N ASN A 147 -19.12 9.28 0.06
CA ASN A 147 -20.10 8.21 0.23
C ASN A 147 -19.98 7.17 -0.91
N ASP A 148 -21.09 6.73 -1.49
CA ASP A 148 -21.11 5.75 -2.59
C ASP A 148 -20.96 6.35 -3.99
N THR A 149 -20.56 7.61 -4.10
CA THR A 149 -20.35 8.24 -5.42
C THR A 149 -19.07 7.74 -6.10
N PRO A 150 -18.95 7.88 -7.43
CA PRO A 150 -17.68 7.68 -8.13
C PRO A 150 -16.58 8.61 -7.60
N ALA A 151 -15.32 8.17 -7.71
CA ALA A 151 -14.19 9.01 -7.36
C ALA A 151 -14.07 10.22 -8.30
N VAL A 152 -13.87 11.41 -7.75
CA VAL A 152 -13.73 12.68 -8.48
C VAL A 152 -12.44 13.37 -8.09
N SER A 153 -11.86 14.16 -9.01
CA SER A 153 -10.68 14.97 -8.69
C SER A 153 -11.01 16.18 -7.80
N ASP A 154 -12.30 16.54 -7.67
CA ASP A 154 -12.73 17.64 -6.83
C ASP A 154 -12.68 17.29 -5.34
N MET A 155 -11.78 17.97 -4.63
CA MET A 155 -11.54 17.82 -3.19
C MET A 155 -12.32 18.85 -2.34
N SER A 156 -13.15 19.69 -2.98
CA SER A 156 -13.80 20.84 -2.34
C SER A 156 -14.75 20.47 -1.18
N MET A 157 -15.24 19.24 -1.14
CA MET A 157 -16.14 18.77 -0.09
C MET A 157 -15.41 18.20 1.14
N LEU A 158 -14.08 18.05 1.10
CA LEU A 158 -13.31 17.68 2.27
C LEU A 158 -13.35 18.80 3.32
N ARG A 159 -13.48 18.42 4.61
CA ARG A 159 -13.59 19.37 5.72
C ARG A 159 -12.65 19.02 6.85
N VAL A 160 -12.05 20.06 7.45
CA VAL A 160 -11.29 19.94 8.69
C VAL A 160 -12.17 19.35 9.79
N GLY A 161 -11.59 18.49 10.62
CA GLY A 161 -12.24 17.77 11.70
C GLY A 161 -13.01 16.52 11.27
N LYS A 162 -13.13 16.23 9.97
CA LYS A 162 -13.80 15.02 9.49
C LYS A 162 -12.85 13.83 9.43
N HIS A 163 -13.41 12.65 9.68
CA HIS A 163 -12.73 11.38 9.48
C HIS A 163 -12.70 11.04 7.99
N VAL A 164 -11.57 10.51 7.57
CA VAL A 164 -11.33 10.03 6.21
C VAL A 164 -10.56 8.72 6.26
N GLN A 165 -10.74 7.92 5.22
CA GLN A 165 -9.83 6.84 4.89
C GLN A 165 -8.99 7.27 3.70
N VAL A 166 -7.67 7.12 3.77
CA VAL A 166 -6.74 7.55 2.74
C VAL A 166 -5.98 6.33 2.22
N ILE A 167 -6.09 6.09 0.92
CA ILE A 167 -5.25 5.17 0.18
C ILE A 167 -4.16 5.99 -0.53
N GLY A 168 -2.91 5.57 -0.42
CA GLY A 168 -1.79 6.28 -1.00
C GLY A 168 -0.49 5.48 -0.94
N ALA A 169 0.62 6.16 -1.20
CA ALA A 169 1.96 5.60 -1.07
C ALA A 169 2.78 6.42 -0.05
N TRP A 170 3.38 5.75 0.94
CA TRP A 170 4.37 6.36 1.82
C TRP A 170 5.57 6.87 1.03
N VAL A 171 6.03 8.07 1.36
CA VAL A 171 7.38 8.51 1.02
C VAL A 171 8.33 7.88 2.04
N PRO A 172 9.33 7.08 1.60
CA PRO A 172 10.23 6.39 2.52
C PRO A 172 10.93 7.34 3.51
N ASP A 173 11.07 6.90 4.75
CA ASP A 173 11.78 7.60 5.84
C ASP A 173 11.20 8.98 6.23
N THR A 174 9.99 9.31 5.78
CA THR A 174 9.28 10.53 6.17
C THR A 174 7.93 10.22 6.82
N ASN A 175 7.18 11.26 7.19
CA ASN A 175 5.78 11.19 7.57
C ASN A 175 4.86 11.77 6.47
N GLU A 176 5.28 11.69 5.21
CA GLU A 176 4.53 12.17 4.04
C GLU A 176 3.95 11.04 3.17
N VAL A 177 2.69 11.15 2.76
CA VAL A 177 2.01 10.20 1.86
C VAL A 177 1.65 10.89 0.56
N GLU A 178 1.91 10.27 -0.58
CA GLU A 178 1.28 10.64 -1.84
C GLU A 178 -0.12 10.00 -1.92
N ILE A 179 -1.15 10.81 -2.11
CA ILE A 179 -2.55 10.36 -2.04
C ILE A 179 -3.01 9.81 -3.38
N ALA A 180 -3.55 8.59 -3.40
CA ALA A 180 -4.30 8.05 -4.52
C ALA A 180 -5.78 8.36 -4.36
N THR A 181 -6.38 7.95 -3.25
CA THR A 181 -7.83 8.10 -3.02
C THR A 181 -8.11 8.53 -1.58
N VAL A 182 -8.99 9.52 -1.41
CA VAL A 182 -9.56 9.91 -0.12
C VAL A 182 -11.03 9.49 -0.08
N TYR A 183 -11.38 8.62 0.85
CA TYR A 183 -12.76 8.25 1.12
C TYR A 183 -13.28 9.10 2.28
N ALA A 184 -14.34 9.85 2.03
CA ALA A 184 -14.97 10.72 3.01
C ALA A 184 -16.48 10.47 3.07
N SER A 185 -17.04 10.48 4.28
CA SER A 185 -18.47 10.64 4.47
C SER A 185 -18.80 12.13 4.43
N ALA A 186 -19.58 12.57 3.43
CA ALA A 186 -19.94 13.99 3.26
C ALA A 186 -20.85 14.50 4.39
#